data_AF-A0A0H3GGS6-F1
#
_entry.id   AF-A0A0H3GGS6-F1
#
_cell.length_a   1.000
_cell.length_b   1.000
_cell.length_c   1.000
_cell.angle_alpha   90.00
_cell.angle_beta   90.00
_cell.angle_gamma   90.00
#
_symmetry.space_group_name_H-M   'P 1'
#
loop_
_entity.id
_entity.type
_entity.pdbx_description
1 polymer ?
#
loop_
_entity_poly.entity_id
_entity_poly.type
_entity_poly.pdbx_seq_one_letter_code
_entity_poly.pdbx_strand_id
1 'polypeptide(L)' 'MGMPLEVNTMIVTKGKEKRISDNFFELEKLGYRIYPIDVPIAVRKTKEGETLGEAIPRKLVWENNKTIIKYELIALNSSN' A
#
# COMPACT_ATOMS: atom_id res chain seq x y z
N MET A 1 6.96 -26.22 -10.02
CA MET A 1 6.35 -25.44 -8.92
C MET A 1 6.59 -23.97 -9.21
N GLY A 2 5.55 -23.13 -9.19
CA GLY A 2 5.63 -21.71 -9.56
C GLY A 2 5.42 -20.78 -8.37
N MET A 3 5.92 -19.56 -8.46
CA MET A 3 5.72 -18.53 -7.45
C MET A 3 4.38 -17.81 -7.70
N PRO A 4 3.41 -17.88 -6.77
CA PRO A 4 2.19 -17.10 -6.88
C PRO A 4 2.50 -15.63 -6.60
N LEU A 5 2.03 -14.73 -7.45
CA LEU A 5 2.28 -13.30 -7.37
C LEU A 5 1.04 -12.49 -7.76
N GLU A 6 0.77 -11.40 -7.04
CA GLU A 6 -0.30 -10.45 -7.35
C GLU A 6 0.29 -9.08 -7.69
N VAL A 7 -0.10 -8.48 -8.81
CA VAL A 7 0.30 -7.12 -9.17
C VAL A 7 -0.79 -6.15 -8.74
N ASN A 8 -0.44 -5.16 -7.94
CA ASN A 8 -1.38 -4.18 -7.42
C ASN A 8 -1.01 -2.76 -7.87
N THR A 9 -2.00 -2.04 -8.39
CA THR A 9 -1.86 -0.65 -8.86
C THR A 9 -2.38 0.38 -7.86
N MET A 10 -2.86 -0.06 -6.69
CA MET A 10 -3.39 0.79 -5.63
C MET A 10 -3.16 0.16 -4.25
N ILE A 11 -3.04 0.99 -3.21
CA ILE A 11 -2.91 0.54 -1.81
C ILE A 11 -4.30 0.52 -1.18
N VAL A 12 -4.82 -0.67 -0.86
CA VAL A 12 -6.08 -0.81 -0.12
C VAL A 12 -5.80 -1.08 1.35
N THR A 13 -5.96 -0.13 2.25
CA THR A 13 -5.46 -0.26 3.64
C THR A 13 -6.33 -1.15 4.52
N LYS A 14 -7.65 -1.15 4.32
CA LYS A 14 -8.64 -1.78 5.21
C LYS A 14 -8.52 -1.34 6.68
N GLY A 15 -7.96 -0.16 6.96
CA GLY A 15 -7.71 0.33 8.32
C GLY A 15 -6.63 -0.45 9.08
N LYS A 16 -5.73 -1.15 8.36
CA LYS A 16 -4.65 -1.97 8.93
C LYS A 16 -3.26 -1.36 8.75
N GLU A 17 -3.20 -0.17 8.19
CA GLU A 17 -1.98 0.62 8.06
C GLU A 17 -1.47 1.07 9.42
N LYS A 18 -0.14 1.09 9.58
CA LYS A 18 0.53 1.58 10.78
C LYS A 18 1.39 2.78 10.39
N ARG A 19 1.20 3.91 11.06
CA ARG A 19 2.07 5.07 10.88
C ARG A 19 3.42 4.78 11.53
N ILE A 20 4.52 4.91 10.79
CA ILE A 20 5.88 4.68 11.30
C ILE A 20 6.48 6.01 11.79
N SER A 21 6.48 7.04 10.93
CA SER A 21 7.09 8.34 11.18
C SER A 21 6.56 9.34 10.14
N ASP A 22 6.31 10.59 10.53
CA ASP A 22 5.84 11.65 9.63
C ASP A 22 4.72 11.19 8.69
N ASN A 23 4.93 11.21 7.38
CA ASN A 23 3.95 10.76 6.39
C ASN A 23 4.21 9.32 5.90
N PHE A 24 5.06 8.55 6.59
CA PHE A 24 5.36 7.17 6.26
C PHE A 24 4.47 6.19 7.01
N PHE A 25 3.92 5.26 6.24
CA PHE A 25 3.04 4.21 6.71
C PHE A 25 3.55 2.85 6.26
N GLU A 26 3.21 1.83 7.04
CA GLU A 26 3.45 0.42 6.74
C GLU A 26 2.13 -0.32 6.61
N LEU A 27 2.05 -1.24 5.65
CA LEU A 27 0.92 -2.13 5.49
C LEU A 27 1.38 -3.55 5.17
N GLU A 28 0.91 -4.49 5.98
CA GLU A 28 1.09 -5.93 5.74
C GLU A 28 -0.01 -6.48 4.84
N LYS A 29 0.39 -7.31 3.88
CA LYS A 29 -0.49 -8.05 2.99
C LYS A 29 -0.14 -9.53 2.96
N LEU A 30 -1.16 -10.37 2.84
CA LEU A 30 -0.98 -11.80 2.57
C LEU A 30 -0.57 -12.01 1.10
N GLY A 31 0.36 -12.93 0.89
CA GLY A 31 0.93 -13.28 -0.40
C GLY A 31 2.04 -12.33 -0.87
N TYR A 32 2.72 -12.74 -1.93
CA TYR A 32 3.74 -11.93 -2.59
C TYR A 32 3.08 -10.98 -3.60
N ARG A 33 3.31 -9.69 -3.41
CA ARG A 33 2.64 -8.62 -4.14
C ARG A 33 3.67 -7.62 -4.66
N ILE A 34 3.50 -7.21 -5.90
CA ILE A 34 4.28 -6.12 -6.50
C ILE A 34 3.41 -4.86 -6.53
N TYR A 35 4.06 -3.74 -6.23
CA TYR A 35 3.53 -2.39 -6.38
C TYR A 35 4.52 -1.56 -7.22
N PRO A 36 4.05 -0.55 -7.97
CA PRO A 36 4.92 0.46 -8.55
C PRO A 36 5.70 1.19 -7.44
N ILE A 37 7.02 1.00 -7.39
CA ILE A 37 7.90 1.72 -6.46
C ILE A 37 8.22 3.09 -7.06
N ASP A 38 8.31 4.11 -6.21
CA ASP A 38 8.66 5.49 -6.56
C ASP A 38 7.70 6.17 -7.56
N VAL A 39 6.50 5.60 -7.72
CA VAL A 39 5.42 6.17 -8.53
C VAL A 39 4.21 6.43 -7.63
N PRO A 40 3.58 7.61 -7.73
CA PRO A 40 2.32 7.89 -7.03
C PRO A 40 1.21 6.92 -7.42
N ILE A 41 0.54 6.34 -6.41
CA ILE A 41 -0.63 5.48 -6.59
C ILE A 41 -1.71 5.80 -5.55
N ALA A 42 -2.96 5.50 -5.92
CA ALA A 42 -4.11 5.76 -5.07
C ALA A 42 -4.11 4.90 -3.80
N VAL A 43 -4.49 5.51 -2.67
CA VAL A 43 -4.74 4.85 -1.39
C VAL A 43 -6.25 4.82 -1.12
N ARG A 44 -6.79 3.65 -0.75
CA ARG A 44 -8.22 3.45 -0.48
C ARG A 44 -8.46 2.65 0.79
N LYS A 45 -9.58 2.88 1.47
CA LYS A 45 -9.97 2.04 2.64
C LYS A 45 -10.44 0.66 2.20
N THR A 46 -11.28 0.60 1.17
CA THR A 46 -11.81 -0.63 0.56
C THR A 46 -11.52 -0.62 -0.94
N LYS A 47 -11.67 -1.78 -1.62
CA LYS A 47 -11.37 -1.87 -3.06
C LYS A 47 -12.28 -0.96 -3.90
N GLU A 48 -13.56 -0.95 -3.57
CA GLU A 48 -14.61 -0.20 -4.27
C GLU A 48 -14.93 1.15 -3.62
N GLY A 49 -14.33 1.43 -2.46
CA GLY A 49 -14.57 2.68 -1.74
C GLY A 49 -13.82 3.87 -2.32
N GLU A 50 -14.09 5.03 -1.72
CA GLU A 50 -13.46 6.28 -2.10
C GLU A 50 -11.94 6.29 -1.88
N THR A 51 -11.27 7.08 -2.71
CA THR A 51 -9.83 7.32 -2.61
C THR A 51 -9.57 8.22 -1.41
N LEU A 52 -8.84 7.71 -0.42
CA LEU A 52 -8.41 8.44 0.78
C LEU A 52 -7.31 9.46 0.46
N GLY A 53 -6.55 9.23 -0.61
CA GLY A 53 -5.43 10.06 -0.99
C GLY A 53 -4.50 9.36 -1.96
N GLU A 54 -3.28 9.88 -2.07
CA GLU A 54 -2.23 9.37 -2.94
C GLU A 54 -0.95 9.13 -2.14
N ALA A 55 -0.25 8.05 -2.45
CA ALA A 55 0.98 7.68 -1.80
C ALA A 55 2.02 7.13 -2.78
N ILE A 56 3.29 7.25 -2.41
CA ILE A 56 4.42 6.68 -3.14
C ILE A 56 4.95 5.47 -2.35
N PRO A 57 4.87 4.24 -2.88
CA PRO A 57 5.55 3.09 -2.31
C PRO A 57 7.07 3.29 -2.38
N ARG A 58 7.74 3.24 -1.23
CA ARG A 58 9.20 3.44 -1.11
C ARG A 58 9.96 2.14 -0.85
N LYS A 59 9.31 1.15 -0.26
CA LYS A 59 9.94 -0.15 0.03
C LYS A 59 8.92 -1.27 0.02
N LEU A 60 9.30 -2.39 -0.60
CA LEU A 60 8.61 -3.68 -0.49
C LEU A 60 9.55 -4.68 0.19
N VAL A 61 9.00 -5.45 1.12
CA VAL A 61 9.68 -6.61 1.72
C VAL A 61 8.77 -7.82 1.55
N TRP A 62 9.32 -8.89 0.99
CA TRP A 62 8.66 -10.19 0.94
C TRP A 62 9.29 -11.12 1.95
N GLU A 63 8.47 -11.61 2.87
CA GLU A 63 8.89 -12.57 3.90
C GLU A 63 7.67 -13.35 4.36
N ASN A 64 7.85 -14.62 4.74
CA ASN A 64 6.82 -15.41 5.42
C ASN A 64 5.44 -15.43 4.71
N ASN A 65 5.42 -15.55 3.37
CA ASN A 65 4.21 -15.48 2.54
C ASN A 65 3.40 -14.17 2.72
N LYS A 66 4.11 -13.07 2.95
CA LYS A 66 3.56 -11.73 3.08
C LYS A 66 4.35 -10.73 2.25
N THR A 67 3.70 -9.60 2.01
CA THR A 67 4.32 -8.38 1.52
C THR A 67 4.14 -7.28 2.55
N ILE A 68 5.23 -6.67 2.98
CA ILE A 68 5.25 -5.46 3.79
C ILE A 68 5.55 -4.30 2.85
N ILE A 69 4.63 -3.33 2.79
CA ILE A 69 4.75 -2.15 1.95
C ILE A 69 4.98 -0.97 2.87
N LYS A 70 6.08 -0.24 2.68
CA LYS A 70 6.28 1.08 3.28
C LYS A 70 6.06 2.14 2.21
N TYR A 71 5.17 3.06 2.49
CA TYR A 71 4.78 4.11 1.56
C TYR A 71 4.72 5.46 2.24
N GLU A 72 4.97 6.50 1.47
CA GLU A 72 4.87 7.89 1.86
C GLU A 72 3.53 8.44 1.37
N LEU A 73 2.69 8.92 2.28
CA LEU A 73 1.44 9.59 1.94
C LEU A 73 1.74 11.03 1.50
N ILE A 74 1.45 11.35 0.24
CA ILE A 74 1.80 12.66 -0.35
C ILE A 74 0.60 13.60 -0.47
N ALA A 75 -0.62 13.05 -0.54
CA ALA A 75 -1.85 13.82 -0.60
C ALA A 75 -2.99 13.10 0.14
N LEU A 76 -3.84 13.87 0.80
CA LEU A 76 -5.09 13.41 1.39
C LEU A 76 -6.25 13.98 0.57
N ASN A 77 -7.20 13.11 0.22
CA ASN A 77 -8.51 13.57 -0.23
C ASN A 77 -9.31 13.86 1.02
N SER A 78 -9.36 15.15 1.40
CA SER A 78 -10.23 15.63 2.46
C SER A 78 -11.67 15.54 1.98
N SER A 79 -12.36 14.44 2.27
CA SER A 79 -13.82 14.48 2.33
C SER A 79 -14.19 15.25 3.60
N ASN A 80 -14.61 16.51 3.42
CA ASN A 80 -15.36 17.26 4.45
C ASN A 80 -16.63 16.51 4.83
#